data_AF-A0A8T1QLZ4-F1
#
_entry.id   AF-A0A8T1QLZ4-F1
#
_cell.length_a   1.000
_cell.length_b   1.000
_cell.length_c   1.000
_cell.angle_alpha   90.00
_cell.angle_beta   90.00
_cell.angle_gamma   90.00
#
_symmetry.space_group_name_H-M   'P 1'
#
loop_
_entity.id
_entity.type
_entity.pdbx_description
1 polymer ?
#
loop_
_entity_poly.entity_id
_entity_poly.type
_entity_poly.pdbx_seq_one_letter_code
_entity_poly.pdbx_strand_id
1 'polypeptide(L)'
;MDVSEEPHKKLQKKKNPHKWDKRISFAACLPDDVCGVFAGSICAVKYSTDPFKDLRESILEMIQDVGVCDWNDIEELVYCYIALNSAEFHEIIGEAFLSLCSCCFAKMR
;
A
#
# COMPACT_ATOMS: atom_id res chain seq x y z
N MET A 1 -33.93 30.29 28.53
CA MET A 1 -33.29 29.97 27.24
C MET A 1 -31.92 30.61 27.30
N ASP A 2 -30.93 29.83 27.67
CA ASP A 2 -29.52 30.16 27.55
C ASP A 2 -28.83 28.85 27.18
N VAL A 3 -28.13 28.88 26.05
CA VAL A 3 -27.30 27.79 25.52
C VAL A 3 -25.88 28.12 25.93
N SER A 4 -25.22 27.20 26.62
CA SER A 4 -23.76 27.16 26.71
C SER A 4 -23.33 25.69 26.94
N GLU A 5 -22.81 25.08 25.87
CA GLU A 5 -22.04 23.84 25.88
C GLU A 5 -20.66 24.06 26.53
N GLU A 6 -20.07 23.07 27.23
CA GLU A 6 -18.96 22.18 26.82
C GLU A 6 -18.32 21.61 28.13
N PRO A 7 -17.37 20.63 28.17
CA PRO A 7 -16.85 19.77 27.10
C PRO A 7 -16.79 18.26 27.43
N HIS A 8 -16.57 17.52 26.35
CA HIS A 8 -16.27 16.11 26.20
C HIS A 8 -15.01 15.61 26.94
N LYS A 9 -15.02 14.32 27.34
CA LYS A 9 -13.95 13.33 27.04
C LYS A 9 -14.33 11.94 27.56
N LYS A 10 -15.05 11.16 26.75
CA LYS A 10 -15.14 9.70 26.96
C LYS A 10 -14.01 9.02 26.19
N LEU A 11 -13.01 8.62 26.97
CA LEU A 11 -11.98 7.59 26.76
C LEU A 11 -11.70 7.22 25.30
N GLN A 12 -10.70 7.88 24.72
CA GLN A 12 -10.01 7.37 23.54
C GLN A 12 -9.38 6.02 23.91
N LYS A 13 -9.97 4.90 23.43
CA LYS A 13 -9.28 3.61 23.39
C LYS A 13 -8.12 3.76 22.41
N LYS A 14 -6.96 4.13 22.95
CA LYS A 14 -5.67 4.17 22.24
C LYS A 14 -5.41 2.75 21.73
N LYS A 15 -5.66 2.51 20.44
CA LYS A 15 -5.35 1.21 19.83
C LYS A 15 -3.83 1.05 19.85
N ASN A 16 -3.40 -0.05 20.45
CA ASN A 16 -2.00 -0.41 20.65
C ASN A 16 -1.32 -0.68 19.29
N PRO A 17 -0.25 0.04 18.91
CA PRO A 17 0.37 -0.08 17.58
C PRO A 17 1.18 -1.37 17.34
N HIS A 18 1.13 -2.37 18.24
CA HIS A 18 1.89 -3.62 18.12
C HIS A 18 1.04 -4.89 18.27
N LYS A 19 -0.22 -4.88 17.84
CA LYS A 19 -0.90 -6.15 17.53
C LYS A 19 -0.50 -6.54 16.10
N TRP A 20 0.68 -7.15 15.97
CA TRP A 20 1.17 -7.67 14.69
C TRP A 20 0.08 -8.58 14.08
N ASP A 21 -0.28 -8.32 12.83
CA ASP A 21 -1.25 -9.15 12.12
C ASP A 21 -0.54 -10.48 11.81
N LYS A 22 -1.04 -11.58 12.37
CA LYS A 22 -0.52 -12.94 12.12
C LYS A 22 -0.60 -13.33 10.63
N ARG A 23 -1.30 -12.53 9.82
CA ARG A 23 -1.42 -12.71 8.38
C ARG A 23 -0.20 -12.19 7.61
N ILE A 24 0.75 -11.51 8.25
CA ILE A 24 1.93 -10.92 7.60
C ILE A 24 3.15 -11.84 7.78
N SER A 25 3.98 -12.00 6.75
CA SER A 25 5.24 -12.74 6.77
C SER A 25 6.32 -11.98 5.99
N PHE A 26 7.55 -11.93 6.47
CA PHE A 26 8.67 -11.23 5.81
C PHE A 26 9.56 -12.18 4.98
N ALA A 27 8.96 -13.23 4.41
CA ALA A 27 9.69 -14.24 3.65
C ALA A 27 9.91 -13.87 2.17
N ALA A 28 9.40 -12.71 1.73
CA ALA A 28 9.56 -12.22 0.38
C ALA A 28 10.80 -11.31 0.27
N CYS A 29 11.47 -11.37 -0.89
CA CYS A 29 12.57 -10.50 -1.25
C CYS A 29 12.29 -9.91 -2.64
N LEU A 30 12.72 -8.66 -2.88
CA LEU A 30 12.66 -8.07 -4.20
C LEU A 30 13.54 -8.85 -5.20
N PRO A 31 13.21 -8.79 -6.49
CA PRO A 31 14.12 -9.24 -7.55
C PRO A 31 15.49 -8.55 -7.47
N ASP A 32 16.56 -9.28 -7.80
CA ASP A 32 17.95 -8.80 -7.69
C ASP A 32 18.27 -7.62 -8.62
N ASP A 33 17.46 -7.40 -9.66
CA ASP A 33 17.61 -6.34 -10.65
C ASP A 33 16.88 -5.03 -10.28
N VAL A 34 16.13 -5.02 -9.17
CA VAL A 34 15.54 -3.80 -8.61
C VAL A 34 16.65 -2.94 -8.00
N CYS A 35 16.86 -1.75 -8.55
CA CYS A 35 17.96 -0.87 -8.15
C CYS A 35 17.53 0.59 -7.91
N GLY A 36 16.26 0.92 -8.15
CA GLY A 36 15.72 2.26 -7.93
C GLY A 36 15.26 2.52 -6.50
N VAL A 37 14.18 3.28 -6.35
CA VAL A 37 13.65 3.76 -5.06
C VAL A 37 13.25 2.63 -4.10
N PHE A 38 13.09 1.39 -4.60
CA PHE A 38 12.70 0.22 -3.82
C PHE A 38 13.86 -0.65 -3.31
N ALA A 39 15.12 -0.42 -3.72
CA ALA A 39 16.24 -1.33 -3.42
C ALA A 39 16.48 -1.59 -1.91
N GLY A 40 16.02 -0.69 -1.03
CA GLY A 40 16.09 -0.83 0.43
C GLY A 40 14.78 -1.26 1.11
N SER A 41 13.72 -1.55 0.34
CA SER A 41 12.40 -1.88 0.87
C SER A 41 12.36 -3.30 1.42
N ILE A 42 11.57 -3.50 2.49
CA ILE A 42 11.31 -4.83 3.07
C ILE A 42 10.00 -5.34 2.50
N CYS A 43 10.02 -6.51 1.86
CA CYS A 43 8.81 -7.14 1.34
C CYS A 43 8.13 -7.98 2.41
N ALA A 44 6.80 -7.89 2.43
CA ALA A 44 5.97 -8.72 3.28
C ALA A 44 4.86 -9.39 2.47
N VAL A 45 4.64 -10.67 2.73
CA VAL A 45 3.52 -11.45 2.23
C VAL A 45 2.36 -11.28 3.19
N LYS A 46 1.16 -11.01 2.68
CA LYS A 46 -0.06 -10.86 3.47
C LYS A 46 -1.09 -11.90 3.06
N TYR A 47 -1.62 -12.66 4.02
CA TYR A 47 -2.83 -13.44 3.81
C TYR A 47 -4.04 -12.49 3.77
N SER A 48 -4.61 -12.34 2.58
CA SER A 48 -5.71 -11.42 2.33
C SER A 48 -7.05 -12.13 2.23
N THR A 49 -8.10 -11.50 2.77
CA THR A 49 -9.51 -11.88 2.53
C THR A 49 -10.17 -11.01 1.46
N ASP A 50 -9.49 -9.92 1.05
CA ASP A 50 -9.92 -8.96 0.03
C ASP A 50 -8.66 -8.47 -0.70
N PRO A 51 -8.12 -9.28 -1.65
CA PRO A 51 -6.82 -9.01 -2.25
C PRO A 51 -6.81 -7.71 -3.06
N PHE A 52 -7.93 -7.33 -3.70
CA PHE A 52 -8.03 -6.06 -4.42
C PHE A 52 -7.80 -4.88 -3.49
N LYS A 53 -8.51 -4.84 -2.36
CA LYS A 53 -8.39 -3.74 -1.41
C LYS A 53 -6.99 -3.68 -0.81
N ASP A 54 -6.44 -4.82 -0.40
CA ASP A 54 -5.11 -4.89 0.19
C ASP A 54 -4.01 -4.48 -0.80
N LEU A 55 -4.11 -4.89 -2.06
CA LEU A 55 -3.20 -4.46 -3.13
C LEU A 55 -3.33 -2.96 -3.38
N ARG A 56 -4.57 -2.45 -3.50
CA ARG A 56 -4.81 -1.03 -3.74
C ARG A 56 -4.26 -0.16 -2.61
N GLU A 57 -4.45 -0.57 -1.35
CA GLU A 57 -3.90 0.15 -0.19
C GLU A 57 -2.36 0.10 -0.20
N SER A 58 -1.76 -1.06 -0.41
CA SER A 58 -0.29 -1.19 -0.44
C SER A 58 0.36 -0.45 -1.61
N ILE A 59 -0.22 -0.44 -2.81
CA ILE A 59 0.28 0.36 -3.94
C ILE A 59 0.23 1.85 -3.60
N LEU A 60 -0.88 2.31 -3.01
CA LEU A 60 -1.05 3.71 -2.62
C LEU A 60 -0.07 4.14 -1.51
N GLU A 61 0.25 3.26 -0.57
CA GLU A 61 1.29 3.47 0.45
C GLU A 61 2.67 3.58 -0.22
N MET A 62 3.02 2.66 -1.14
CA MET A 62 4.30 2.73 -1.86
C MET A 62 4.44 4.04 -2.64
N ILE A 63 3.36 4.49 -3.30
CA ILE A 63 3.37 5.75 -4.05
C ILE A 63 3.61 6.96 -3.15
N GLN A 64 2.98 7.00 -1.97
CA GLN A 64 3.09 8.15 -1.06
C GLN A 64 4.34 8.14 -0.19
N ASP A 65 4.76 6.98 0.31
CA ASP A 65 5.72 6.87 1.39
C ASP A 65 7.14 6.53 0.90
N VAL A 66 7.25 5.80 -0.21
CA VAL A 66 8.56 5.43 -0.80
C VAL A 66 9.03 6.45 -1.84
N GLY A 67 8.13 7.34 -2.28
CA GLY A 67 8.50 8.46 -3.14
C GLY A 67 8.49 8.13 -4.63
N VAL A 68 7.52 7.34 -5.07
CA VAL A 68 7.27 7.07 -6.50
C VAL A 68 6.82 8.36 -7.18
N CYS A 69 7.67 8.92 -8.04
CA CYS A 69 7.46 10.27 -8.58
C CYS A 69 7.35 10.31 -10.11
N ASP A 70 7.83 9.28 -10.81
CA ASP A 70 7.81 9.23 -12.27
C ASP A 70 7.35 7.88 -12.83
N TRP A 71 7.37 7.76 -14.16
CA TRP A 71 6.95 6.56 -14.87
C TRP A 71 7.89 5.37 -14.67
N ASN A 72 9.19 5.60 -14.47
CA ASN A 72 10.15 4.52 -14.25
C ASN A 72 9.91 3.92 -12.86
N ASP A 73 9.65 4.74 -11.85
CA ASP A 73 9.31 4.26 -10.50
C ASP A 73 8.00 3.45 -10.52
N ILE A 74 7.00 3.88 -11.29
CA ILE A 74 5.74 3.14 -11.45
C ILE A 74 5.97 1.80 -12.17
N GLU A 75 6.78 1.79 -13.25
CA GLU A 75 7.11 0.57 -13.98
C GLU A 75 7.86 -0.43 -13.09
N GLU A 76 8.87 0.02 -12.34
CA GLU A 76 9.60 -0.82 -11.39
C GLU A 76 8.67 -1.32 -10.27
N LEU A 77 7.73 -0.49 -9.78
CA LEU A 77 6.75 -0.90 -8.78
C LEU A 77 5.84 -2.02 -9.31
N VAL A 78 5.30 -1.87 -10.53
CA VAL A 78 4.47 -2.90 -11.18
C VAL A 78 5.28 -4.18 -11.35
N TYR A 79 6.53 -4.08 -11.82
CA TYR A 79 7.43 -5.22 -11.96
C TYR A 79 7.61 -5.97 -10.63
N CYS A 80 7.85 -5.26 -9.53
CA CYS A 80 7.95 -5.85 -8.19
C CYS A 80 6.69 -6.62 -7.80
N TYR A 81 5.50 -6.02 -7.97
CA TYR A 81 4.24 -6.71 -7.64
C TYR A 81 4.01 -7.96 -8.47
N ILE A 82 4.33 -7.91 -9.77
CA ILE A 82 4.20 -9.07 -10.67
C ILE A 82 5.19 -10.18 -10.29
N ALA A 83 6.42 -9.84 -9.95
CA ALA A 83 7.45 -10.81 -9.55
C ALA A 83 7.17 -11.46 -8.18
N LEU A 84 6.61 -10.68 -7.24
CA LEU A 84 6.33 -11.13 -5.88
C LEU A 84 5.03 -11.94 -5.74
N ASN A 85 4.16 -11.93 -6.76
CA ASN A 85 2.85 -12.58 -6.70
C ASN A 85 2.67 -13.62 -7.82
N SER A 86 1.92 -14.68 -7.53
CA SER A 86 1.54 -15.69 -8.53
C SER A 86 0.68 -15.08 -9.64
N ALA A 87 0.72 -15.70 -10.82
CA ALA A 87 0.03 -15.21 -12.02
C ALA A 87 -1.49 -15.03 -11.86
N GLU A 88 -2.11 -15.76 -10.94
CA GLU A 88 -3.53 -15.63 -10.61
C GLU A 88 -3.91 -14.25 -10.04
N PHE A 89 -2.94 -13.51 -9.48
CA PHE A 89 -3.16 -12.16 -8.96
C PHE A 89 -2.83 -11.05 -9.96
N HIS A 90 -2.26 -11.36 -11.13
CA HIS A 90 -1.77 -10.32 -12.05
C HIS A 90 -2.90 -9.44 -12.58
N GLU A 91 -4.09 -10.00 -12.84
CA GLU A 91 -5.27 -9.23 -13.26
C GLU A 91 -5.71 -8.23 -12.18
N ILE A 92 -5.86 -8.69 -10.94
CA ILE A 92 -6.32 -7.85 -9.83
C ILE A 92 -5.27 -6.81 -9.41
N ILE A 93 -3.97 -7.11 -9.60
CA ILE A 93 -2.88 -6.13 -9.47
C ILE A 93 -3.08 -5.00 -10.49
N GLY A 94 -3.29 -5.35 -11.77
CA GLY A 94 -3.54 -4.38 -12.83
C GLY A 94 -4.76 -3.51 -12.55
N GLU A 95 -5.87 -4.11 -12.11
CA GLU A 95 -7.07 -3.37 -11.72
C GLU A 95 -6.81 -2.41 -10.54
N ALA A 96 -6.04 -2.84 -9.54
CA ALA A 96 -5.70 -2.00 -8.40
C ALA A 96 -4.88 -0.77 -8.82
N PHE A 97 -3.87 -0.95 -9.68
CA PHE A 97 -3.12 0.16 -10.28
C PHE A 97 -4.05 1.11 -11.05
N LEU A 98 -4.87 0.60 -11.96
CA LEU A 98 -5.79 1.41 -12.77
C LEU A 98 -6.82 2.18 -11.92
N SER A 99 -7.25 1.59 -10.80
CA SER A 99 -8.17 2.26 -9.86
C SER A 99 -7.55 3.50 -9.20
N LEU A 100 -6.22 3.52 -9.03
CA LEU A 100 -5.46 4.65 -8.49
C LEU A 100 -5.07 5.64 -9.60
N CYS A 101 -4.82 5.14 -10.81
CA CYS A 101 -4.55 5.96 -11.98
C CYS A 101 -5.67 6.98 -12.29
N SER A 102 -6.93 6.60 -12.04
CA SER A 102 -8.08 7.50 -12.21
C SER A 102 -8.08 8.69 -11.24
N CYS A 103 -7.36 8.63 -10.11
CA CYS A 103 -7.19 9.75 -9.17
C CYS A 103 -5.79 10.38 -9.18
N CYS A 104 -4.74 9.67 -9.62
CA CYS A 104 -3.34 10.10 -9.56
C CYS A 104 -2.81 10.74 -10.87
N PHE A 105 -3.30 10.36 -12.06
CA PHE A 105 -2.76 10.86 -13.33
C PHE A 105 -3.05 12.34 -13.63
N ALA A 106 -3.90 13.00 -12.83
CA ALA A 106 -4.06 14.44 -12.90
C ALA A 106 -2.87 15.23 -12.30
N LYS A 107 -1.93 14.57 -11.59
CA LYS A 107 -0.80 15.21 -10.91
C LYS A 107 0.59 14.86 -11.47
N MET A 108 0.73 13.82 -12.28
CA MET A 108 1.98 13.49 -12.99
C MET A 108 1.96 14.11 -14.39
N ARG A 109 2.27 15.41 -14.48
CA ARG A 109 2.55 16.09 -15.75
C ARG A 109 3.73 17.04 -15.57
#